data_AF-A0A2N3CH71-F1
#
_entry.id   AF-A0A2N3CH71-F1
#
_cell.length_a   1.000
_cell.length_b   1.000
_cell.length_c   1.000
_cell.angle_alpha   90.00
_cell.angle_beta   90.00
_cell.angle_gamma   90.00
#
_symmetry.space_group_name_H-M   'P 1'
#
loop_
_entity.id
_entity.type
_entity.pdbx_description
1 polymer ?
#
loop_
_entity_poly.entity_id
_entity_poly.type
_entity_poly.pdbx_seq_one_letter_code
_entity_poly.pdbx_strand_id
1 'polypeptide(L)'
;MENHMPNHKRRRLVQIHECVDDRGNPVVVEEYQTEVAFAPLSGPLEWRKSARDLITDSGDPVNFVSEGVFQLVLTDMIVRVES
;
A
#
# COMPACT_ATOMS: atom_id res chain seq x y z
N MET A 1 28.39 8.14 19.00
CA MET A 1 27.67 6.85 18.92
C MET A 1 26.43 7.09 18.08
N GLU A 2 26.49 6.78 16.79
CA GLU A 2 25.30 6.82 15.93
C GLU A 2 24.46 5.59 16.24
N ASN A 3 23.29 5.79 16.86
CA ASN A 3 22.28 4.75 16.99
C ASN A 3 21.70 4.46 15.60
N HIS A 4 22.30 3.50 14.90
CA HIS A 4 21.66 2.81 13.79
C HIS A 4 20.47 2.02 14.35
N MET A 5 19.32 2.70 14.51
CA MET A 5 18.07 2.01 14.81
C MET A 5 17.65 1.23 13.54
N PRO A 6 17.50 -0.10 13.61
CA PRO A 6 16.92 -0.84 12.49
C PRO A 6 15.48 -0.32 12.32
N ASN A 7 15.15 0.19 11.14
CA ASN A 7 13.78 0.57 10.79
C ASN A 7 12.91 -0.69 10.79
N HIS A 8 12.34 -1.05 11.95
CA HIS A 8 11.39 -2.13 12.04
C HIS A 8 10.10 -1.65 11.38
N LYS A 9 9.90 -2.05 10.13
CA LYS A 9 8.66 -1.85 9.37
C LYS A 9 7.88 -3.15 9.39
N ARG A 10 6.56 -3.06 9.58
CA ARG A 10 5.63 -4.18 9.43
C ARG A 10 4.57 -3.79 8.43
N ARG A 11 4.21 -4.71 7.54
CA ARG A 11 3.20 -4.51 6.52
C ARG A 11 2.07 -5.50 6.76
N ARG A 12 0.83 -5.04 6.75
CA ARG A 12 -0.37 -5.88 6.93
C ARG A 12 -1.36 -5.61 5.80
N LEU A 13 -1.86 -6.67 5.18
CA LEU A 13 -2.97 -6.58 4.21
C LEU A 13 -4.24 -6.08 4.92
N VAL A 14 -4.85 -5.05 4.34
CA VAL A 14 -6.05 -4.38 4.87
C VAL A 14 -7.26 -4.72 4.04
N GLN A 15 -7.14 -4.64 2.72
CA GLN A 15 -8.25 -4.78 1.79
C GLN A 15 -7.77 -5.33 0.44
N ILE A 16 -8.67 -6.05 -0.24
CA ILE A 16 -8.48 -6.53 -1.61
C ILE A 16 -9.61 -5.91 -2.45
N HIS A 17 -9.26 -5.40 -3.62
CA HIS A 17 -10.17 -4.84 -4.61
C HIS A 17 -10.09 -5.67 -5.89
N GLU A 18 -11.17 -6.34 -6.23
CA GLU A 18 -11.32 -7.02 -7.52
C GLU A 18 -11.67 -5.97 -8.58
N CYS A 19 -10.76 -5.73 -9.51
CA CYS A 19 -10.86 -4.69 -10.51
C CYS A 19 -10.82 -5.26 -11.93
N VAL A 20 -11.16 -4.41 -12.90
CA VAL A 20 -10.93 -4.62 -14.32
C VAL A 20 -10.11 -3.47 -14.90
N ASP A 21 -9.21 -3.76 -15.84
CA ASP A 21 -8.48 -2.76 -16.60
C ASP A 21 -9.32 -2.16 -17.75
N ASP A 22 -8.74 -1.23 -18.51
CA ASP A 22 -9.36 -0.58 -19.66
C ASP A 22 -9.65 -1.53 -20.84
N ARG A 23 -9.10 -2.74 -20.81
CA ARG A 23 -9.31 -3.82 -21.78
C ARG A 23 -10.27 -4.90 -21.27
N GLY A 24 -10.77 -4.77 -20.03
CA GLY A 24 -11.65 -5.73 -19.39
C GLY A 24 -10.93 -6.96 -18.81
N ASN A 25 -9.59 -6.92 -18.67
CA ASN A 25 -8.87 -7.99 -17.97
C ASN A 25 -9.02 -7.80 -16.46
N PRO A 26 -9.19 -8.90 -15.69
CA PRO A 26 -9.24 -8.83 -14.24
C PRO A 26 -7.87 -8.43 -13.68
N VAL A 27 -7.89 -7.55 -12.68
CA VAL A 27 -6.72 -7.09 -11.93
C VAL A 27 -7.08 -7.06 -10.46
N VAL A 28 -6.24 -7.60 -9.60
CA VAL A 28 -6.45 -7.51 -8.15
C VAL A 28 -5.57 -6.40 -7.59
N VAL A 29 -6.18 -5.44 -6.89
CA VAL A 29 -5.44 -4.39 -6.15
C VAL A 29 -5.51 -4.69 -4.66
N GLU A 30 -4.36 -4.86 -4.04
CA GLU A 30 -4.19 -5.13 -2.61
C GLU A 30 -3.75 -3.86 -1.87
N GLU A 31 -4.48 -3.52 -0.82
CA GLU A 31 -4.17 -2.40 0.06
C GLU A 31 -3.45 -2.89 1.32
N TYR A 32 -2.31 -2.30 1.63
CA TYR A 32 -1.52 -2.63 2.80
C TYR A 32 -1.33 -1.42 3.72
N GLN A 33 -1.46 -1.67 5.03
CA GLN A 33 -1.05 -0.73 6.06
C GLN A 33 0.38 -1.04 6.48
N THR A 34 1.27 -0.08 6.25
CA THR A 34 2.62 -0.11 6.82
C THR A 34 2.61 0.54 8.20
N GLU A 35 3.23 -0.11 9.19
CA GLU A 35 3.48 0.43 10.53
C GLU A 35 4.98 0.57 10.74
N VAL A 36 5.39 1.72 11.28
CA VAL A 36 6.78 2.05 11.56
C VAL A 36 6.97 2.16 13.07
N ALA A 37 8.00 1.49 13.57
CA ALA A 37 8.38 1.60 14.96
C ALA A 37 9.02 2.97 15.22
N PHE A 38 8.51 3.68 16.23
CA PHE A 38 8.99 4.96 16.71
C PHE A 38 9.52 4.77 18.13
N ALA A 39 10.82 5.02 18.32
CA ALA A 39 11.47 4.95 19.62
C ALA A 39 11.71 6.39 20.16
N PRO A 40 10.88 6.90 21.08
CA PRO A 40 11.12 8.20 21.70
C PRO A 40 12.38 8.18 22.57
N LEU A 41 13.00 9.35 22.78
CA LEU A 41 14.19 9.52 23.63
C LEU A 41 13.96 9.07 25.09
N SER A 42 12.72 9.18 25.55
CA SER A 42 12.26 8.66 26.83
C SER A 42 10.89 8.03 26.65
N GLY A 43 10.78 6.72 26.78
CA GLY A 43 9.50 6.01 26.70
C GLY A 43 9.59 4.66 25.99
N PRO A 44 8.47 3.91 25.97
CA PRO A 44 8.39 2.64 25.27
C PRO A 44 8.39 2.84 23.74
N LEU A 45 8.73 1.76 23.01
CA LEU A 45 8.58 1.69 21.57
C LEU A 45 7.10 1.83 21.18
N GLU A 46 6.78 2.74 20.27
CA GLU A 46 5.44 2.92 19.72
C GLU A 46 5.38 2.45 18.27
N TRP A 47 4.27 1.85 17.85
CA TRP A 47 4.02 1.55 16.44
C TRP A 47 3.07 2.59 15.88
N ARG A 48 3.46 3.25 14.80
CA ARG A 48 2.66 4.28 14.14
C ARG A 48 2.31 3.86 12.73
N LYS A 49 1.05 4.06 12.36
CA LYS A 49 0.58 3.85 10.98
C LYS A 49 1.26 4.87 10.07
N SER A 50 1.86 4.36 9.01
CA SER A 50 2.42 5.14 7.90
C SER A 50 1.39 5.27 6.78
N ALA A 51 1.82 5.80 5.63
CA ALA A 51 1.10 5.72 4.37
C ALA A 51 0.66 4.29 4.06
N ARG A 52 -0.47 4.18 3.35
CA ARG A 52 -0.95 2.93 2.79
C ARG A 52 -0.30 2.69 1.44
N ASP A 53 0.00 1.43 1.17
CA ASP A 53 0.58 0.98 -0.09
C ASP A 53 -0.50 0.22 -0.87
N LEU A 54 -0.74 0.62 -2.12
CA LEU A 54 -1.59 -0.10 -3.06
C LEU A 54 -0.68 -0.78 -4.08
N ILE A 55 -0.84 -2.09 -4.23
CA ILE A 55 -0.10 -2.87 -5.23
C ILE A 55 -1.05 -3.81 -5.96
N THR A 56 -0.74 -4.21 -7.19
CA THR A 56 -1.44 -5.31 -7.83
C THR A 56 -0.98 -6.67 -7.27
N ASP A 57 -1.70 -7.74 -7.59
CA ASP A 57 -1.29 -9.13 -7.35
C ASP A 57 0.03 -9.51 -8.07
N SER A 58 0.34 -8.85 -9.19
CA SER A 58 1.65 -8.93 -9.86
C SER A 58 2.76 -8.16 -9.14
N GLY A 59 2.43 -7.35 -8.14
CA GLY A 59 3.38 -6.53 -7.38
C GLY A 59 3.64 -5.14 -7.99
N ASP A 60 2.87 -4.71 -8.98
CA ASP A 60 3.01 -3.40 -9.58
C ASP A 60 2.43 -2.32 -8.64
N PRO A 61 3.14 -1.20 -8.43
CA PRO A 61 2.65 -0.12 -7.58
C PRO A 61 1.47 0.60 -8.21
N VAL A 62 0.51 0.99 -7.37
CA VAL A 62 -0.76 1.58 -7.76
C VAL A 62 -1.00 2.87 -6.99
N ASN A 63 -1.52 3.90 -7.67
CA ASN A 63 -2.02 5.13 -7.06
C ASN A 63 -3.54 5.06 -6.88
N PHE A 64 -4.03 5.60 -5.76
CA PHE A 64 -5.45 5.89 -5.59
C PHE A 64 -5.82 7.14 -6.38
N VAL A 65 -6.87 7.07 -7.21
CA VAL A 65 -7.40 8.21 -7.96
C VAL A 65 -8.70 8.71 -7.32
N SER A 66 -9.66 7.81 -7.19
CA SER A 66 -10.96 8.05 -6.55
C SER A 66 -11.54 6.74 -6.02
N GLU A 67 -12.69 6.80 -5.35
CA GLU A 67 -13.36 5.60 -4.86
C GLU A 67 -13.55 4.56 -5.98
N GLY A 68 -12.99 3.36 -5.77
CA GLY A 68 -13.04 2.26 -6.73
C GLY A 68 -12.24 2.47 -8.03
N VAL A 69 -11.38 3.50 -8.12
CA VAL A 69 -10.58 3.79 -9.32
C VAL A 69 -9.11 3.96 -8.93
N PHE A 70 -8.25 3.23 -9.63
CA PHE A 70 -6.82 3.20 -9.38
C PHE A 70 -6.02 3.34 -10.66
N GLN A 71 -4.77 3.76 -10.54
CA GLN A 71 -3.84 3.93 -11.65
C GLN A 71 -2.55 3.15 -11.40
N LEU A 72 -2.15 2.26 -12.31
CA LEU A 72 -0.84 1.62 -12.27
C LEU A 72 0.24 2.66 -12.56
N VAL A 73 1.22 2.77 -11.66
CA VAL A 73 2.27 3.80 -11.74
C VAL A 73 3.16 3.62 -12.97
N LEU A 74 3.43 2.37 -13.37
CA LEU A 74 4.38 2.07 -14.45
C LEU A 74 3.81 2.26 -15.85
N THR A 75 2.49 2.15 -16.01
CA THR A 75 1.81 2.10 -17.31
C THR A 75 0.77 3.20 -17.49
N ASP A 76 0.49 3.98 -16.44
CA ASP A 76 -0.63 4.91 -16.34
C ASP A 76 -2.01 4.27 -16.61
N MET A 77 -2.09 2.94 -16.61
CA MET A 77 -3.32 2.19 -16.87
C MET A 77 -4.30 2.39 -15.72
N ILE A 78 -5.57 2.60 -16.06
CA ILE A 78 -6.65 2.75 -15.09
C ILE A 78 -7.31 1.39 -14.86
N VAL A 79 -7.46 1.03 -13.59
CA VAL A 79 -8.22 -0.14 -13.16
C VAL A 79 -9.36 0.30 -12.24
N ARG A 80 -10.50 -0.40 -12.32
CA ARG A 80 -11.72 -0.04 -11.58
C ARG A 80 -12.37 -1.23 -10.93
N VAL A 81 -12.91 -1.06 -9.73
CA VAL A 81 -13.66 -2.12 -9.03
C VAL A 81 -14.85 -2.54 -9.88
N GLU A 82 -14.97 -3.84 -10.13
CA GLU A 82 -16.13 -4.40 -10.82
C GLU A 82 -17.35 -4.31 -9.87
N SER A 83 -18.40 -3.60 -10.30
CA SER A 83 -19.62 -3.35 -9.53
C SER A 83 -20.74 -4.32 -9.87
#